data_AF-A0A949BJA5-F1
#
_entry.id   AF-A0A949BJA5-F1
#
_cell.length_a   1.000
_cell.length_b   1.000
_cell.length_c   1.000
_cell.angle_alpha   90.00
_cell.angle_beta   90.00
_cell.angle_gamma   90.00
#
_symmetry.space_group_name_H-M   'P 1'
#
loop_
_entity.id
_entity.type
_entity.pdbx_description
1 polymer ?
#
loop_
_entity_poly.entity_id
_entity_poly.type
_entity_poly.pdbx_seq_one_letter_code
_entity_poly.pdbx_strand_id
1 'polypeptide(L)'
;MKNIIIIIGIGFVIIMQIFCFSQNASAEVENVKVGHGISVTKATLETRSVAEVIRKMQEIDEGLTDSTLEKFFPEQINHVNALKIILGDENHSLKRRLLAAKLLGELSSVDVTDVLVDNLVMGVKKAEEFRNLNENNFPAGFALIQIGIPSRVHLLNRIKIADDEEIIRLCVFVLMKIEDKDVARFILEREIGKETGASQREKLEKALSYLN
;
A
#
# COMPACT_ATOMS: atom_id res chain seq x y z
N MET A 1 45.05 -10.42 18.49
CA MET A 1 44.64 -9.99 17.13
C MET A 1 44.06 -11.17 16.35
N LYS A 2 42.83 -11.63 16.64
CA LYS A 2 42.23 -12.83 15.99
C LYS A 2 40.73 -12.72 15.64
N ASN A 3 40.09 -11.54 15.78
CA ASN A 3 38.62 -11.41 15.64
C ASN A 3 38.13 -10.53 14.48
N ILE A 4 38.96 -10.20 13.49
CA ILE A 4 38.54 -9.31 12.37
C ILE A 4 38.18 -10.08 11.09
N ILE A 5 38.51 -11.38 10.98
CA ILE A 5 38.36 -12.13 9.72
C ILE A 5 36.94 -12.70 9.52
N ILE A 6 36.11 -12.79 10.57
CA ILE A 6 34.80 -13.48 10.48
C ILE A 6 33.70 -12.60 9.85
N ILE A 7 33.82 -11.27 9.88
CA ILE A 7 32.74 -10.36 9.41
C ILE A 7 32.67 -10.28 7.87
N ILE A 8 33.76 -10.57 7.16
CA ILE A 8 33.79 -10.50 5.68
C ILE A 8 33.10 -11.71 5.03
N GLY A 9 32.96 -12.84 5.73
CA GLY A 9 32.36 -14.07 5.19
C GLY A 9 30.82 -14.04 5.08
N ILE A 10 30.13 -13.33 5.98
CA ILE A 10 28.65 -13.36 6.04
C ILE A 10 28.04 -12.40 5.02
N GLY A 11 28.70 -11.29 4.70
CA GLY A 11 28.24 -10.34 3.69
C GLY A 11 28.24 -10.91 2.26
N PHE A 12 29.17 -11.82 1.95
CA PHE A 12 29.28 -12.40 0.60
C PHE A 12 28.16 -13.42 0.31
N VAL A 13 27.67 -14.14 1.32
CA VAL A 13 26.61 -15.15 1.15
C VAL A 13 25.25 -14.48 0.89
N ILE A 14 24.97 -13.32 1.51
CA ILE A 14 23.71 -12.59 1.29
C ILE A 14 23.70 -11.94 -0.11
N ILE A 15 24.83 -11.41 -0.58
CA ILE A 15 24.94 -10.84 -1.92
C ILE A 15 24.81 -11.92 -3.01
N MET A 16 25.36 -13.13 -2.79
CA MET A 16 25.17 -14.25 -3.73
C MET A 16 23.73 -14.77 -3.78
N GLN A 17 22.98 -14.78 -2.68
CA GLN A 17 21.56 -15.20 -2.72
C GLN A 17 20.67 -14.18 -3.44
N ILE A 18 20.95 -12.89 -3.31
CA ILE A 18 20.25 -11.84 -4.08
C ILE A 18 20.61 -11.94 -5.57
N PHE A 19 21.87 -12.29 -5.91
CA PHE A 19 22.28 -12.46 -7.30
C PHE A 19 21.72 -13.75 -7.95
N CYS A 20 21.54 -14.84 -7.19
CA CYS A 20 20.88 -16.05 -7.68
C CYS A 20 19.37 -15.88 -7.86
N PHE A 21 18.71 -15.01 -7.08
CA PHE A 21 17.28 -14.72 -7.29
C PHE A 21 17.02 -13.86 -8.53
N SER A 22 18.00 -13.05 -8.94
CA SER A 22 17.90 -12.21 -10.14
C SER A 22 18.05 -12.99 -11.46
N GLN A 23 18.78 -14.10 -11.48
CA GLN A 23 18.95 -14.90 -12.71
C GLN A 23 17.88 -15.99 -12.95
N ASN A 24 17.05 -16.32 -11.95
CA ASN A 24 15.92 -17.24 -12.13
C ASN A 24 14.62 -16.57 -12.61
N ALA A 25 14.66 -15.26 -12.92
CA ALA A 25 13.59 -14.56 -13.62
C ALA A 25 13.77 -14.55 -15.15
N SER A 26 14.50 -15.52 -15.71
CA SER A 26 14.32 -15.89 -17.12
C SER A 26 13.09 -16.78 -17.21
N ALA A 27 11.92 -16.14 -17.18
CA ALA A 27 10.69 -16.80 -17.55
C ALA A 27 10.87 -17.36 -18.97
N GLU A 28 10.79 -18.68 -19.09
CA GLU A 28 10.51 -19.34 -20.35
C GLU A 28 9.31 -18.64 -20.98
N VAL A 29 9.55 -17.95 -22.09
CA VAL A 29 8.48 -17.54 -23.00
C VAL A 29 8.02 -18.82 -23.68
N GLU A 30 7.14 -19.54 -22.99
CA GLU A 30 6.40 -20.63 -23.58
C GLU A 30 5.50 -20.01 -24.67
N ASN A 31 5.96 -20.11 -25.91
CA ASN A 31 5.20 -19.70 -27.09
C ASN A 31 4.03 -20.67 -27.25
N VAL A 32 2.95 -20.42 -26.53
CA VAL A 32 1.66 -21.07 -26.79
C VAL A 32 1.16 -20.53 -28.13
N LYS A 33 1.36 -21.30 -29.19
CA LYS A 33 0.70 -21.10 -30.48
C LYS A 33 -0.80 -21.34 -30.29
N VAL A 34 -1.54 -20.30 -29.92
CA VAL A 34 -2.98 -20.28 -30.09
C VAL A 34 -3.23 -19.86 -31.53
N GLY A 35 -3.81 -20.77 -32.32
CA GLY A 35 -4.28 -20.47 -33.66
C GLY A 35 -5.29 -19.33 -33.62
N HIS A 36 -5.15 -18.40 -34.57
CA HIS A 36 -5.88 -17.14 -34.76
C HIS A 36 -5.37 -15.98 -33.89
N GLY A 37 -4.59 -15.13 -34.57
CA GLY A 37 -3.83 -14.03 -34.01
C GLY A 37 -4.66 -13.08 -33.16
N ILE A 38 -4.19 -12.90 -31.93
CA ILE A 38 -3.83 -11.63 -31.29
C ILE A 38 -3.04 -12.04 -30.04
N SER A 39 -1.71 -11.87 -30.09
CA SER A 39 -0.87 -11.97 -28.89
C SER A 39 -0.90 -10.59 -28.23
N VAL A 40 -1.75 -10.41 -27.21
CA VAL A 40 -1.64 -9.25 -26.32
C VAL A 40 -0.64 -9.64 -25.25
N THR A 41 0.59 -9.14 -25.39
CA THR A 41 1.64 -9.31 -24.39
C THR A 41 1.22 -8.64 -23.09
N LYS A 42 1.50 -9.27 -21.95
CA LYS A 42 1.20 -8.74 -20.60
C LYS A 42 1.69 -7.27 -20.40
N ALA A 43 2.74 -6.87 -21.12
CA ALA A 43 3.25 -5.50 -21.18
C ALA A 43 2.27 -4.45 -21.78
N THR A 44 1.34 -4.85 -22.67
CA THR A 44 0.31 -3.94 -23.23
C THR A 44 -0.86 -3.69 -22.28
N LEU A 45 -1.06 -4.55 -21.28
CA LEU A 45 -2.09 -4.37 -20.24
C LEU A 45 -1.62 -3.41 -19.15
N GLU A 46 -0.34 -3.45 -18.77
CA GLU A 46 0.21 -2.56 -17.73
C GLU A 46 0.37 -1.11 -18.21
N THR A 47 0.80 -0.90 -19.46
CA THR A 47 0.92 0.43 -20.08
C THR A 47 -0.42 1.15 -20.24
N ARG A 48 -1.52 0.41 -20.40
CA ARG A 48 -2.88 1.00 -20.42
C ARG A 48 -3.27 1.62 -19.09
N SER A 49 -2.90 1.01 -17.97
CA SER A 49 -3.25 1.55 -16.64
C SER A 49 -2.53 2.88 -16.37
N VAL A 50 -1.24 2.97 -16.73
CA VAL A 50 -0.41 4.16 -16.47
C VAL A 50 -0.85 5.36 -17.32
N ALA A 51 -1.13 5.15 -18.61
CA ALA A 51 -1.63 6.21 -19.47
C ALA A 51 -3.00 6.76 -18.98
N GLU A 52 -3.86 5.88 -18.45
CA GLU A 52 -5.14 6.28 -17.89
C GLU A 52 -5.00 7.03 -16.56
N VAL A 53 -4.05 6.61 -15.71
CA VAL A 53 -3.65 7.30 -14.47
C VAL A 53 -3.17 8.73 -14.78
N ILE A 54 -2.28 8.87 -15.76
CA ILE A 54 -1.74 10.17 -16.19
C ILE A 54 -2.86 11.06 -16.72
N ARG A 55 -3.72 10.53 -17.59
CA ARG A 55 -4.87 11.25 -18.14
C ARG A 55 -5.82 11.74 -17.04
N LYS A 56 -6.13 10.90 -16.04
CA LYS A 56 -6.95 11.29 -14.87
C LYS A 56 -6.29 12.39 -14.04
N MET A 57 -4.97 12.39 -13.89
CA MET A 57 -4.25 13.48 -13.19
C MET A 57 -4.29 14.80 -13.97
N GLN A 58 -4.19 14.75 -15.30
CA GLN A 58 -4.28 15.92 -16.18
C GLN A 58 -5.69 16.53 -16.23
N GLU A 59 -6.74 15.69 -16.27
CA GLU A 59 -8.14 16.16 -16.24
C GLU A 59 -8.49 16.87 -14.92
N ILE A 60 -7.78 16.54 -13.84
CA ILE A 60 -8.02 17.08 -12.50
C ILE A 60 -7.29 18.40 -12.26
N ASP A 61 -6.24 18.68 -13.05
CA ASP A 61 -5.34 19.82 -12.89
C ASP A 61 -4.87 20.35 -14.26
N GLU A 62 -5.51 21.43 -14.72
CA GLU A 62 -5.20 22.09 -16.01
C GLU A 62 -3.73 22.57 -16.11
N GLY A 63 -2.98 22.57 -15.01
CA GLY A 63 -1.56 22.93 -14.96
C GLY A 63 -0.56 21.78 -15.20
N LEU A 64 -0.99 20.53 -15.32
CA LEU A 64 -0.09 19.39 -15.57
C LEU A 64 0.11 19.17 -17.08
N THR A 65 1.20 19.69 -17.63
CA THR A 65 1.55 19.49 -19.04
C THR A 65 2.24 18.13 -19.28
N ASP A 66 2.06 17.56 -20.48
CA ASP A 66 2.74 16.31 -20.92
C ASP A 66 4.25 16.35 -20.67
N SER A 67 4.88 17.52 -20.87
CA SER A 67 6.31 17.74 -20.63
C SER A 67 6.76 17.62 -19.17
N THR A 68 5.86 17.85 -18.21
CA THR A 68 6.14 17.69 -16.78
C THR A 68 6.13 16.22 -16.42
N LEU A 69 5.16 15.47 -16.96
CA LEU A 69 4.99 14.05 -16.73
C LEU A 69 6.12 13.25 -17.42
N GLU A 70 6.46 13.53 -18.67
CA GLU A 70 7.57 12.86 -19.38
C GLU A 70 8.93 13.00 -18.66
N LYS A 71 9.14 14.09 -17.91
CA LYS A 71 10.33 14.28 -17.07
C LYS A 71 10.36 13.39 -15.81
N PHE A 72 9.22 12.90 -15.34
CA PHE A 72 9.11 12.08 -14.13
C PHE A 72 9.10 10.57 -14.41
N PHE A 73 8.92 10.10 -15.65
CA PHE A 73 8.45 8.73 -15.88
C PHE A 73 9.21 7.88 -16.93
N PRO A 74 10.43 7.40 -16.65
CA PRO A 74 10.99 6.29 -17.44
C PRO A 74 10.58 4.90 -16.93
N GLU A 75 10.17 4.71 -15.66
CA GLU A 75 9.97 3.37 -15.05
C GLU A 75 8.78 3.31 -14.06
N GLN A 76 8.08 2.16 -13.96
CA GLN A 76 6.98 1.95 -12.99
C GLN A 76 7.39 2.25 -11.53
N ILE A 77 8.63 1.92 -11.15
CA ILE A 77 9.20 2.24 -9.82
C ILE A 77 9.19 3.76 -9.56
N ASN A 78 9.34 4.57 -10.61
CA ASN A 78 9.31 6.04 -10.48
C ASN A 78 7.89 6.57 -10.20
N HIS A 79 6.85 5.89 -10.70
CA HIS A 79 5.47 6.31 -10.51
C HIS A 79 5.00 6.11 -9.06
N VAL A 80 5.28 4.92 -8.50
CA VAL A 80 4.92 4.63 -7.11
C VAL A 80 5.60 5.60 -6.15
N ASN A 81 6.91 5.85 -6.35
CA ASN A 81 7.65 6.80 -5.52
C ASN A 81 7.15 8.25 -5.67
N ALA A 82 6.86 8.70 -6.89
CA ALA A 82 6.29 10.02 -7.12
C ALA A 82 4.93 10.17 -6.40
N LEU A 83 4.06 9.16 -6.48
CA LEU A 83 2.77 9.18 -5.79
C LEU A 83 2.91 9.12 -4.27
N LYS A 84 3.87 8.37 -3.72
CA LYS A 84 4.20 8.39 -2.28
C LYS A 84 4.62 9.79 -1.83
N ILE A 85 5.48 10.46 -2.59
CA ILE A 85 5.91 11.83 -2.32
C ILE A 85 4.69 12.77 -2.34
N ILE A 86 3.86 12.68 -3.38
CA ILE A 86 2.66 13.52 -3.48
C ILE A 86 1.73 13.29 -2.28
N LEU A 87 1.51 12.03 -1.89
CA LEU A 87 0.62 11.68 -0.79
C LEU A 87 1.12 12.21 0.56
N GLY A 88 2.42 12.10 0.82
CA GLY A 88 3.06 12.49 2.08
C GLY A 88 3.36 13.98 2.22
N ASP A 89 3.42 14.75 1.13
CA ASP A 89 3.74 16.18 1.18
C ASP A 89 2.48 17.06 1.39
N GLU A 90 2.39 17.68 2.56
CA GLU A 90 1.29 18.59 2.94
C GLU A 90 1.24 19.87 2.09
N ASN A 91 2.31 20.20 1.35
CA ASN A 91 2.31 21.35 0.43
C ASN A 91 1.43 21.11 -0.81
N HIS A 92 1.11 19.85 -1.12
CA HIS A 92 0.17 19.54 -2.19
C HIS A 92 -1.28 19.71 -1.75
N SER A 93 -2.14 20.08 -2.72
CA SER A 93 -3.57 20.23 -2.45
C SER A 93 -4.18 18.90 -1.98
N LEU A 94 -5.16 18.98 -1.07
CA LEU A 94 -5.87 17.80 -0.57
C LEU A 94 -6.41 16.94 -1.72
N LYS A 95 -6.94 17.57 -2.79
CA LYS A 95 -7.44 16.87 -3.98
C LYS A 95 -6.35 16.01 -4.65
N ARG A 96 -5.12 16.54 -4.79
CA ARG A 96 -3.98 15.80 -5.38
C ARG A 96 -3.56 14.63 -4.48
N ARG A 97 -3.52 14.84 -3.17
CA ARG A 97 -3.16 13.79 -2.20
C ARG A 97 -4.18 12.66 -2.18
N LEU A 98 -5.48 12.99 -2.16
CA LEU A 98 -6.58 12.01 -2.25
C LEU A 98 -6.50 11.20 -3.55
N LEU A 99 -6.22 11.87 -4.68
CA LEU A 99 -6.01 11.19 -5.96
C LEU A 99 -4.79 10.27 -5.91
N ALA A 100 -3.67 10.72 -5.36
CA ALA A 100 -2.47 9.89 -5.22
C ALA A 100 -2.74 8.62 -4.40
N ALA A 101 -3.48 8.72 -3.29
CA ALA A 101 -3.90 7.55 -2.52
C ALA A 101 -4.72 6.56 -3.37
N LYS A 102 -5.69 7.05 -4.14
CA LYS A 102 -6.51 6.22 -5.03
C LYS A 102 -5.64 5.50 -6.07
N LEU A 103 -4.75 6.23 -6.75
CA LEU A 103 -3.88 5.68 -7.79
C LEU A 103 -2.91 4.62 -7.23
N LEU A 104 -2.40 4.82 -6.01
CA LEU A 104 -1.57 3.83 -5.33
C LEU A 104 -2.34 2.52 -5.06
N GLY A 105 -3.63 2.62 -4.75
CA GLY A 105 -4.52 1.45 -4.66
C GLY A 105 -4.72 0.75 -6.00
N GLU A 106 -4.98 1.52 -7.07
CA GLU A 106 -5.12 1.00 -8.44
C GLU A 106 -3.87 0.24 -8.89
N LEU A 107 -2.68 0.71 -8.51
CA LEU A 107 -1.40 0.05 -8.78
C LEU A 107 -1.13 -1.17 -7.87
N SER A 108 -1.90 -1.35 -6.79
CA SER A 108 -1.80 -2.48 -5.85
C SER A 108 -0.37 -2.74 -5.32
N SER A 109 0.42 -1.68 -5.15
CA SER A 109 1.81 -1.78 -4.73
C SER A 109 1.91 -2.02 -3.21
N VAL A 110 2.51 -3.14 -2.80
CA VAL A 110 2.69 -3.48 -1.37
C VAL A 110 3.57 -2.46 -0.64
N ASP A 111 4.55 -1.89 -1.33
CA ASP A 111 5.54 -0.95 -0.77
C ASP A 111 4.97 0.42 -0.37
N VAL A 112 3.65 0.63 -0.51
CA VAL A 112 2.97 1.88 -0.16
C VAL A 112 2.04 1.76 1.03
N THR A 113 1.89 0.55 1.58
CA THR A 113 0.94 0.25 2.66
C THR A 113 1.22 1.05 3.92
N ASP A 114 2.48 1.29 4.25
CA ASP A 114 2.90 2.16 5.36
C ASP A 114 2.41 3.62 5.17
N VAL A 115 2.71 4.21 4.03
CA VAL A 115 2.34 5.61 3.73
C VAL A 115 0.83 5.78 3.65
N LEU A 116 0.11 4.81 3.11
CA LEU A 116 -1.35 4.82 3.06
C LEU A 116 -1.96 4.74 4.48
N VAL A 117 -1.39 3.93 5.37
CA VAL A 117 -1.84 3.83 6.77
C VAL A 117 -1.55 5.12 7.54
N ASP A 118 -0.43 5.79 7.29
CA ASP A 118 -0.12 7.08 7.91
C ASP A 118 -1.09 8.18 7.46
N ASN A 119 -1.60 8.07 6.24
CA ASN A 119 -2.54 9.01 5.63
C ASN A 119 -4.01 8.55 5.74
N LEU A 120 -4.32 7.59 6.60
CA LEU A 120 -5.64 6.94 6.65
C LEU A 120 -6.78 7.91 6.91
N VAL A 121 -6.57 8.93 7.75
CA VAL A 121 -7.60 9.93 8.10
C VAL A 121 -7.89 10.95 7.00
N MET A 122 -7.13 10.94 5.90
CA MET A 122 -7.24 11.95 4.86
C MET A 122 -8.61 11.89 4.16
N GLY A 123 -9.31 13.03 4.15
CA GLY A 123 -10.63 13.15 3.54
C GLY A 123 -11.80 12.75 4.43
N VAL A 124 -11.52 12.14 5.59
CA VAL A 124 -12.54 11.80 6.60
C VAL A 124 -12.86 13.05 7.40
N LYS A 125 -14.07 13.59 7.25
CA LYS A 125 -14.44 14.88 7.86
C LYS A 125 -14.98 14.74 9.29
N LYS A 126 -15.62 13.61 9.65
CA LYS A 126 -16.15 13.32 11.01
C LYS A 126 -16.41 11.83 11.25
N ALA A 127 -16.40 11.45 12.52
CA ALA A 127 -16.82 10.14 13.04
C ALA A 127 -18.31 9.77 12.81
N GLU A 128 -19.16 10.68 12.34
CA GLU A 128 -20.56 10.36 11.99
C GLU A 128 -20.69 9.76 10.58
N GLU A 129 -19.63 9.83 9.76
CA GLU A 129 -19.63 9.40 8.36
C GLU A 129 -19.05 7.99 8.13
N PHE A 130 -18.69 7.24 9.18
CA PHE A 130 -18.17 5.86 9.04
C PHE A 130 -19.09 4.94 8.23
N ARG A 131 -20.42 5.17 8.30
CA ARG A 131 -21.42 4.39 7.55
C ARG A 131 -21.43 4.71 6.05
N ASN A 132 -20.88 5.86 5.67
CA ASN A 132 -20.90 6.40 4.30
C ASN A 132 -19.49 6.50 3.69
N LEU A 133 -18.49 5.83 4.28
CA LEU A 133 -17.15 5.76 3.71
C LEU A 133 -17.21 5.06 2.35
N ASN A 134 -16.65 5.72 1.35
CA ASN A 134 -16.54 5.26 -0.01
C ASN A 134 -15.19 5.72 -0.59
N GLU A 135 -14.87 5.28 -1.80
CA GLU A 135 -13.60 5.60 -2.46
C GLU A 135 -13.32 7.11 -2.60
N ASN A 136 -14.35 7.96 -2.64
CA ASN A 136 -14.18 9.40 -2.84
C ASN A 136 -13.86 10.17 -1.56
N ASN A 137 -14.36 9.73 -0.40
CA ASN A 137 -14.14 10.38 0.89
C ASN A 137 -13.19 9.60 1.82
N PHE A 138 -12.76 8.40 1.41
CA PHE A 138 -11.82 7.56 2.16
C PHE A 138 -10.84 6.80 1.24
N PRO A 139 -10.12 7.49 0.34
CA PRO A 139 -9.33 6.83 -0.69
C PRO A 139 -8.17 6.00 -0.14
N ALA A 140 -7.50 6.45 0.93
CA ALA A 140 -6.39 5.70 1.53
C ALA A 140 -6.86 4.34 2.10
N GLY A 141 -8.00 4.32 2.77
CA GLY A 141 -8.56 3.07 3.27
C GLY A 141 -9.02 2.12 2.17
N PHE A 142 -9.66 2.63 1.12
CA PHE A 142 -10.04 1.81 -0.03
C PHE A 142 -8.83 1.29 -0.81
N ALA A 143 -7.76 2.09 -0.92
CA ALA A 143 -6.50 1.63 -1.49
C ALA A 143 -5.88 0.48 -0.67
N LEU A 144 -5.91 0.57 0.66
CA LEU A 144 -5.44 -0.53 1.53
C LEU A 144 -6.30 -1.79 1.41
N ILE A 145 -7.62 -1.64 1.27
CA ILE A 145 -8.56 -2.76 1.01
C ILE A 145 -8.22 -3.43 -0.32
N GLN A 146 -7.95 -2.63 -1.36
CA GLN A 146 -7.59 -3.11 -2.69
C GLN A 146 -6.24 -3.86 -2.69
N ILE A 147 -5.25 -3.36 -1.95
CA ILE A 147 -3.96 -4.06 -1.75
C ILE A 147 -4.18 -5.37 -0.98
N GLY A 148 -5.09 -5.38 0.00
CA GLY A 148 -5.53 -6.59 0.70
C GLY A 148 -4.59 -7.04 1.83
N ILE A 149 -4.35 -8.35 1.92
CA ILE A 149 -3.61 -9.01 3.02
C ILE A 149 -2.27 -8.33 3.38
N PRO A 150 -1.45 -7.84 2.43
CA PRO A 150 -0.20 -7.17 2.75
C PRO A 150 -0.36 -5.95 3.68
N SER A 151 -1.50 -5.26 3.62
CA SER A 151 -1.81 -4.10 4.49
C SER A 151 -1.98 -4.48 5.97
N ARG A 152 -2.25 -5.75 6.28
CA ARG A 152 -2.62 -6.24 7.63
C ARG A 152 -1.60 -5.86 8.70
N VAL A 153 -0.31 -6.10 8.43
CA VAL A 153 0.75 -5.86 9.41
C VAL A 153 0.87 -4.38 9.75
N HIS A 154 0.76 -3.51 8.74
CA HIS A 154 0.82 -2.06 8.91
C HIS A 154 -0.38 -1.53 9.70
N LEU A 155 -1.59 -2.04 9.44
CA LEU A 155 -2.80 -1.70 10.20
C LEU A 155 -2.68 -2.11 11.68
N LEU A 156 -2.20 -3.32 11.96
CA LEU A 156 -2.01 -3.80 13.33
C LEU A 156 -0.96 -2.97 14.08
N ASN A 157 0.16 -2.66 13.41
CA ASN A 157 1.19 -1.79 14.00
C ASN A 157 0.63 -0.40 14.29
N ARG A 158 -0.18 0.16 13.38
CA ARG A 158 -0.81 1.46 13.57
C ARG A 158 -1.76 1.47 14.75
N ILE A 159 -2.58 0.43 14.93
CA ILE A 159 -3.46 0.28 16.10
C ILE A 159 -2.67 0.34 17.41
N LYS A 160 -1.53 -0.38 17.49
CA LYS A 160 -0.71 -0.43 18.71
C LYS A 160 -0.09 0.92 19.10
N ILE A 161 0.13 1.81 18.14
CA ILE A 161 0.80 3.11 18.39
C ILE A 161 -0.15 4.29 18.34
N ALA A 162 -1.33 4.18 17.74
CA ALA A 162 -2.29 5.27 17.64
C ALA A 162 -2.81 5.69 19.02
N ASP A 163 -2.80 6.99 19.30
CA ASP A 163 -3.43 7.57 20.49
C ASP A 163 -4.87 8.04 20.19
N ASP A 164 -5.16 8.31 18.92
CA ASP A 164 -6.47 8.71 18.45
C ASP A 164 -7.37 7.48 18.21
N GLU A 165 -8.51 7.47 18.88
CA GLU A 165 -9.53 6.42 18.74
C GLU A 165 -10.10 6.32 17.33
N GLU A 166 -10.18 7.45 16.61
CA GLU A 166 -10.70 7.48 15.24
C GLU A 166 -9.78 6.72 14.30
N ILE A 167 -8.46 6.86 14.48
CA ILE A 167 -7.46 6.11 13.71
C ILE A 167 -7.59 4.61 13.99
N ILE A 168 -7.73 4.22 15.26
CA ILE A 168 -7.92 2.80 15.64
C ILE A 168 -9.18 2.26 14.95
N ARG A 169 -10.29 3.01 15.00
CA ARG A 169 -11.55 2.60 14.38
C ARG A 169 -11.45 2.46 12.86
N LEU A 170 -10.79 3.40 12.17
CA LEU A 170 -10.54 3.31 10.73
C LEU A 170 -9.66 2.11 10.38
N CYS A 171 -8.62 1.83 11.17
CA CYS A 171 -7.77 0.65 10.97
C CYS A 171 -8.57 -0.65 11.10
N VAL A 172 -9.44 -0.73 12.11
CA VAL A 172 -10.33 -1.89 12.32
C VAL A 172 -11.31 -2.04 11.16
N PHE A 173 -11.91 -0.95 10.69
CA PHE A 173 -12.80 -0.98 9.53
C PHE A 173 -12.09 -1.54 8.29
N VAL A 174 -10.89 -1.05 7.97
CA VAL A 174 -10.10 -1.54 6.84
C VAL A 174 -9.73 -3.01 7.03
N LEU A 175 -9.29 -3.41 8.24
CA LEU A 175 -8.94 -4.79 8.55
C LEU A 175 -10.14 -5.74 8.35
N MET A 176 -11.34 -5.34 8.80
CA MET A 176 -12.57 -6.11 8.58
C MET A 176 -12.92 -6.25 7.10
N LYS A 177 -12.64 -5.23 6.28
CA LYS A 177 -12.90 -5.28 4.84
C LYS A 177 -11.92 -6.17 4.08
N ILE A 178 -10.72 -6.37 4.62
CA ILE A 178 -9.71 -7.26 4.03
C ILE A 178 -9.94 -8.72 4.43
N GLU A 179 -10.30 -8.98 5.70
CA GLU A 179 -10.27 -10.34 6.27
C GLU A 179 -11.64 -10.95 6.57
N ASP A 180 -12.71 -10.16 6.51
CA ASP A 180 -13.99 -10.41 7.19
C ASP A 180 -13.94 -10.30 8.73
N LYS A 181 -15.12 -10.11 9.34
CA LYS A 181 -15.28 -9.81 10.78
C LYS A 181 -14.69 -10.88 11.69
N ASP A 182 -14.97 -12.15 11.41
CA ASP A 182 -14.56 -13.26 12.29
C ASP A 182 -13.05 -13.51 12.25
N VAL A 183 -12.44 -13.37 11.06
CA VAL A 183 -10.99 -13.49 10.91
C VAL A 183 -10.28 -12.28 11.52
N ALA A 184 -10.81 -11.06 11.34
CA ALA A 184 -10.28 -9.87 11.99
C ALA A 184 -10.32 -10.00 13.52
N ARG A 185 -11.40 -10.56 14.09
CA ARG A 185 -11.52 -10.86 15.52
C ARG A 185 -10.42 -11.82 15.98
N PHE A 186 -10.29 -12.97 15.31
CA PHE A 186 -9.27 -13.96 15.63
C PHE A 186 -7.85 -13.37 15.57
N ILE A 187 -7.56 -12.55 14.57
CA ILE A 187 -6.27 -11.86 14.43
C ILE A 187 -6.02 -10.93 15.63
N LEU A 188 -6.99 -10.08 16.00
CA LEU A 188 -6.84 -9.15 17.13
C LEU A 188 -6.65 -9.90 18.45
N GLU A 189 -7.46 -10.93 18.73
CA GLU A 189 -7.33 -11.78 19.91
C GLU A 189 -5.93 -12.43 20.00
N ARG A 190 -5.43 -12.92 18.86
CA ARG A 190 -4.08 -13.49 18.76
C ARG A 190 -3.00 -12.45 19.04
N GLU A 191 -3.14 -11.23 18.53
CA GLU A 191 -2.15 -10.16 18.77
C GLU A 191 -2.21 -9.65 20.23
N ILE A 192 -3.39 -9.61 20.86
CA ILE A 192 -3.57 -9.31 22.30
C ILE A 192 -2.79 -10.34 23.14
N GLY A 193 -2.90 -11.62 22.81
CA GLY A 193 -2.21 -12.71 23.53
C GLY A 193 -0.69 -12.70 23.39
N LYS A 194 -0.16 -12.08 22.33
CA LYS A 194 1.30 -11.90 22.13
C LYS A 194 1.83 -10.64 22.77
N GLU A 195 0.98 -9.64 22.98
CA GLU A 195 1.42 -8.32 23.41
C GLU A 195 1.82 -8.34 24.88
N THR A 196 2.97 -7.76 25.20
CA THR A 196 3.49 -7.71 26.59
C THR A 196 3.33 -6.33 27.21
N GLY A 197 3.23 -5.27 26.40
CA GLY A 197 3.03 -3.91 26.86
C GLY A 197 1.57 -3.63 27.22
N ALA A 198 1.31 -3.12 28.43
CA ALA A 198 -0.05 -2.81 28.89
C ALA A 198 -0.78 -1.80 27.98
N SER A 199 -0.10 -0.72 27.58
CA SER A 199 -0.68 0.32 26.72
C SER A 199 -1.03 -0.20 25.32
N GLN A 200 -0.14 -1.01 24.71
CA GLN A 200 -0.40 -1.57 23.38
C GLN A 200 -1.51 -2.62 23.43
N ARG A 201 -1.56 -3.42 24.52
CA ARG A 201 -2.64 -4.38 24.76
C ARG A 201 -3.99 -3.67 24.89
N GLU A 202 -4.06 -2.60 25.68
CA GLU A 202 -5.28 -1.79 25.84
C GLU A 202 -5.78 -1.25 24.49
N LYS A 203 -4.88 -0.77 23.63
CA LYS A 203 -5.22 -0.30 22.28
C LYS A 203 -5.78 -1.42 21.38
N LEU A 204 -5.23 -2.64 21.47
CA LEU A 204 -5.74 -3.80 20.75
C LEU A 204 -7.10 -4.29 21.30
N GLU A 205 -7.27 -4.30 22.62
CA GLU A 205 -8.56 -4.62 23.26
C GLU A 205 -9.64 -3.60 22.86
N LYS A 206 -9.28 -2.32 22.79
CA LYS A 206 -10.15 -1.27 22.26
C LYS A 206 -10.49 -1.50 20.80
N ALA A 207 -9.52 -1.87 19.97
CA ALA A 207 -9.77 -2.25 18.58
C ALA A 207 -10.76 -3.42 18.45
N LEU A 208 -10.65 -4.43 19.33
CA LEU A 208 -11.57 -5.56 19.38
C LEU A 208 -13.02 -5.11 19.66
N SER A 209 -13.21 -4.10 20.53
CA SER A 209 -14.54 -3.55 20.84
C SER A 209 -15.24 -2.92 19.64
N TYR A 210 -14.49 -2.43 18.65
CA TYR A 210 -15.00 -1.83 17.42
C TYR A 210 -15.42 -2.84 16.34
N LEU A 211 -15.15 -4.13 16.53
CA LEU A 211 -15.65 -5.16 15.62
C LEU A 211 -17.15 -5.45 15.80
N ASN A 212 -17.76 -5.00 16.91
CA ASN A 212 -19.12 -5.38 17.30
C ASN A 212 -20.20 -4.69 16.47
#